data_AF-A0A7K3WR41-F1
#
_entry.id   AF-A0A7K3WR41-F1
#
_cell.length_a   1.000
_cell.length_b   1.000
_cell.length_c   1.000
_cell.angle_alpha   90.00
_cell.angle_beta   90.00
_cell.angle_gamma   90.00
#
_symmetry.space_group_name_H-M   'P 1'
#
loop_
_entity.id
_entity.type
_entity.pdbx_description
1 polymer ?
#
loop_
_entity_poly.entity_id
_entity_poly.type
_entity_poly.pdbx_seq_one_letter_code
_entity_poly.pdbx_strand_id
1 'polypeptide(L)'
;MNKAKIIATIILSTGALPLLAQATGAATSSSSFMNGPNIMLGLVAIAQLIAIVSVAGYIRKISGRTDQFIKMRKIKDAQNVKHLILLAVFTGFSGMAVAQDATAAAASGSSMDPNTLMLLVLNFVLLLVFAYVVRLLFKTVSWLMPPKTAEEIAVEAAAEEKQTTFSKVFTDAVPVEREDEIMLDHEYDGIRELDNNLPPWWVWMFYATIIYAFVYLIYYHVLPYGQSQEEEYISELKQADMEKEAYLATAKNLIDENSVVYLEDAADLAAGKTIYLANCQACHQADGGGGVGPNLTDEYWIHGGGMSDIFKTVKYGVPTKGMIAWESQLNPTQMAQVSSFIHSLSGTVPASPKEPQGEVWRPENSDEIAPDSLIKEEPITPAPEVEKEEPDKATAAVK
;
A
#
# COMPACT_ATOMS: atom_id res chain seq x y z
N MET A 1 40.40 -10.19 -50.28
CA MET A 1 39.10 -10.73 -49.83
C MET A 1 38.59 -9.85 -48.68
N ASN A 2 37.44 -9.21 -48.91
CA ASN A 2 37.01 -8.00 -48.22
C ASN A 2 36.57 -8.19 -46.75
N LYS A 3 37.04 -7.27 -45.91
CA LYS A 3 36.79 -7.13 -44.46
C LYS A 3 35.34 -6.79 -44.09
N ALA A 4 34.43 -6.72 -45.06
CA ALA A 4 33.02 -6.36 -44.87
C ALA A 4 32.08 -7.57 -44.63
N LYS A 5 32.55 -8.82 -44.76
CA LYS A 5 31.70 -10.02 -44.63
C LYS A 5 31.70 -10.67 -43.24
N ILE A 6 32.52 -10.19 -42.29
CA ILE A 6 32.56 -10.74 -40.92
C ILE A 6 31.62 -9.97 -39.97
N ILE A 7 31.27 -8.73 -40.31
CA ILE A 7 30.36 -7.89 -39.50
C ILE A 7 28.88 -8.15 -39.87
N ALA A 8 28.61 -8.71 -41.06
CA ALA A 8 27.26 -8.97 -41.54
C ALA A 8 26.64 -10.30 -41.05
N THR A 9 27.36 -11.13 -40.30
CA THR A 9 26.86 -12.45 -39.83
C THR A 9 26.46 -12.46 -38.35
N ILE A 10 26.54 -11.32 -37.64
CA ILE A 10 26.13 -11.21 -36.23
C ILE A 10 24.81 -10.43 -36.03
N ILE A 11 24.25 -9.82 -37.09
CA ILE A 11 23.05 -8.97 -36.98
C ILE A 11 21.79 -9.60 -37.60
N LEU A 12 21.84 -10.82 -38.15
CA LEU A 12 20.68 -11.44 -38.81
C LEU A 12 20.32 -12.82 -38.23
N SER A 13 19.83 -12.84 -36.99
CA SER A 13 19.07 -13.99 -36.46
C SER A 13 18.07 -13.56 -35.37
N THR A 14 17.15 -12.66 -35.71
CA THR A 14 15.89 -12.49 -34.98
C THR A 14 14.75 -12.76 -35.96
N GLY A 15 14.52 -14.05 -36.21
CA GLY A 15 13.39 -14.52 -37.00
C GLY A 15 12.10 -14.52 -36.17
N ALA A 16 11.07 -13.88 -36.72
CA ALA A 16 9.64 -14.09 -36.53
C ALA A 16 9.15 -14.78 -35.24
N LEU A 17 8.48 -13.99 -34.39
CA LEU A 17 7.58 -14.46 -33.33
C LEU A 17 6.23 -14.91 -33.94
N PRO A 18 5.74 -16.14 -33.67
CA PRO A 18 4.31 -16.39 -33.69
C PRO A 18 3.72 -16.05 -32.32
N LEU A 19 2.69 -15.19 -32.33
CA LEU A 19 1.81 -14.93 -31.20
C LEU A 19 0.90 -16.17 -31.03
N LEU A 20 1.15 -17.01 -30.01
CA LEU A 20 0.19 -18.02 -29.58
C LEU A 20 -0.27 -17.68 -28.16
N ALA A 21 -1.50 -17.17 -28.07
CA ALA A 21 -2.22 -17.03 -26.82
C ALA A 21 -2.81 -18.39 -26.42
N GLN A 22 -2.52 -18.85 -25.20
CA GLN A 22 -3.28 -19.90 -24.53
C GLN A 22 -3.57 -19.47 -23.10
N ALA A 23 -4.84 -19.20 -22.83
CA ALA A 23 -5.37 -18.94 -21.51
C ALA A 23 -5.70 -20.27 -20.84
N THR A 24 -5.17 -20.52 -19.63
CA THR A 24 -5.74 -21.50 -18.70
C THR A 24 -5.55 -21.01 -17.25
N GLY A 25 -6.59 -21.22 -16.44
CA GLY A 25 -6.78 -20.61 -15.13
C GLY A 25 -5.79 -21.10 -14.07
N ALA A 26 -5.16 -20.16 -13.38
CA ALA A 26 -4.27 -20.43 -12.26
C ALA A 26 -5.10 -20.75 -11.00
N ALA A 27 -4.93 -21.95 -10.47
CA ALA A 27 -5.24 -22.24 -9.07
C ALA A 27 -4.20 -21.51 -8.20
N THR A 28 -4.65 -20.50 -7.46
CA THR A 28 -3.85 -19.75 -6.48
C THR A 28 -3.51 -20.65 -5.30
N SER A 29 -2.39 -21.36 -5.40
CA SER A 29 -1.66 -21.84 -4.22
C SER A 29 -0.64 -20.76 -3.84
N SER A 30 -0.80 -20.15 -2.67
CA SER A 30 0.13 -19.18 -2.11
C SER A 30 1.44 -19.88 -1.74
N SER A 31 2.32 -20.07 -2.71
CA SER A 31 3.69 -20.49 -2.46
C SER A 31 4.43 -19.33 -1.81
N SER A 32 4.54 -19.36 -0.49
CA SER A 32 5.38 -18.41 0.24
C SER A 32 6.82 -18.51 -0.28
N PHE A 33 7.38 -17.38 -0.70
CA PHE A 33 8.79 -17.25 -1.08
C PHE A 33 9.72 -17.67 0.08
N MET A 34 9.20 -17.65 1.32
CA MET A 34 9.91 -18.03 2.54
C MET A 34 9.88 -19.54 2.85
N ASN A 35 9.37 -20.39 1.95
CA ASN A 35 9.53 -21.84 2.11
C ASN A 35 11.01 -22.22 1.94
N GLY A 36 11.54 -23.07 2.84
CA GLY A 36 12.98 -23.39 2.94
C GLY A 36 13.70 -23.69 1.62
N PRO A 37 13.11 -24.45 0.67
CA PRO A 37 13.72 -24.68 -0.64
C PRO A 37 13.79 -23.44 -1.55
N ASN A 38 12.81 -22.54 -1.46
CA ASN A 38 12.79 -21.27 -2.21
C ASN A 38 13.84 -20.28 -1.68
N ILE A 39 14.06 -20.28 -0.36
CA ILE A 39 15.14 -19.48 0.26
C ILE A 39 16.51 -19.96 -0.24
N MET A 40 16.74 -21.27 -0.35
CA MET A 40 18.00 -21.81 -0.88
C MET A 40 18.23 -21.42 -2.34
N LEU A 41 17.19 -21.47 -3.18
CA LEU A 41 17.26 -20.99 -4.56
C LEU A 41 17.58 -19.48 -4.62
N GLY A 42 16.93 -18.67 -3.78
CA GLY A 42 17.20 -17.24 -3.66
C GLY A 42 18.65 -16.93 -3.26
N LEU A 43 19.20 -17.67 -2.29
CA LEU A 43 20.59 -17.51 -1.85
C LEU A 43 21.60 -17.86 -2.96
N VAL A 44 21.34 -18.92 -3.73
CA VAL A 44 22.21 -19.27 -4.86
C VAL A 44 22.13 -18.24 -5.99
N ALA A 45 20.94 -17.69 -6.27
CA ALA A 45 20.78 -16.60 -7.24
C ALA A 45 21.52 -15.32 -6.81
N ILE A 46 21.49 -14.97 -5.52
CA ILE A 46 22.27 -13.85 -4.97
C ILE A 46 23.78 -14.11 -5.11
N ALA A 47 24.24 -15.33 -4.80
CA ALA A 47 25.65 -15.70 -4.97
C ALA A 47 26.09 -15.59 -6.44
N GLN A 48 25.23 -15.97 -7.39
CA GLN A 48 25.49 -15.80 -8.83
C GLN A 48 25.54 -14.32 -9.23
N LEU A 49 24.64 -13.47 -8.73
CA LEU A 49 24.67 -12.03 -8.98
C LEU A 49 25.95 -11.37 -8.45
N ILE A 50 26.37 -11.70 -7.21
CA ILE A 50 27.62 -11.22 -6.63
C ILE A 50 28.81 -11.65 -7.50
N ALA A 51 28.82 -12.90 -7.97
CA ALA A 51 29.86 -13.43 -8.82
C ALA A 51 29.89 -12.69 -10.18
N ILE A 52 28.74 -12.42 -10.81
CA ILE A 52 28.64 -11.64 -12.05
C ILE A 52 29.15 -10.20 -11.86
N VAL A 53 28.75 -9.53 -10.79
CA VAL A 53 29.19 -8.17 -10.47
C VAL A 53 30.70 -8.12 -10.23
N SER A 54 31.27 -9.14 -9.55
CA SER A 54 32.72 -9.23 -9.33
C SER A 54 33.50 -9.40 -10.65
N VAL A 55 32.96 -10.15 -11.60
CA VAL A 55 33.54 -10.31 -12.95
C VAL A 55 33.42 -9.01 -13.74
N ALA A 56 32.27 -8.33 -13.69
CA ALA A 56 32.07 -7.06 -14.37
C ALA A 56 33.02 -5.97 -13.84
N GLY A 57 33.22 -5.88 -12.52
CA GLY A 57 34.19 -4.98 -11.90
C GLY A 57 35.62 -5.29 -12.33
N TYR A 58 35.97 -6.57 -12.47
CA TYR A 58 37.29 -6.98 -12.95
C TYR A 58 37.49 -6.69 -14.44
N ILE A 59 36.47 -6.87 -15.29
CA ILE A 59 36.50 -6.51 -16.71
C ILE A 59 36.69 -5.01 -16.90
N ARG A 60 36.02 -4.16 -16.09
CA ARG A 60 36.24 -2.69 -16.12
C ARG A 60 37.69 -2.33 -15.79
N LYS A 61 38.30 -3.00 -14.81
CA LYS A 61 39.71 -2.81 -14.43
C LYS A 61 40.69 -3.16 -15.57
N ILE A 62 40.31 -4.11 -16.44
CA ILE A 62 41.08 -4.48 -17.63
C ILE A 62 40.85 -3.49 -18.79
N SER A 63 39.61 -3.05 -18.98
CA SER A 63 39.19 -2.12 -20.04
C SER A 63 39.81 -0.73 -19.94
N GLY A 64 40.29 -0.32 -18.77
CA GLY A 64 40.97 0.97 -18.58
C GLY A 64 42.41 1.01 -19.12
N ARG A 65 42.98 -0.11 -19.59
CA ARG A 65 44.38 -0.23 -20.05
C ARG A 65 44.51 -0.83 -21.47
N THR A 66 43.56 -0.50 -22.34
CA THR A 66 43.44 -1.03 -23.72
C THR A 66 44.69 -0.85 -24.58
N ASP A 67 45.52 0.15 -24.28
CA ASP A 67 46.71 0.48 -25.07
C ASP A 67 47.83 -0.58 -25.02
N GLN A 68 47.89 -1.40 -23.96
CA GLN A 68 48.89 -2.46 -23.84
C GLN A 68 48.50 -3.75 -24.58
N PHE A 69 47.21 -3.96 -24.85
CA PHE A 69 46.70 -5.15 -25.56
C PHE A 69 47.14 -5.18 -27.03
N ILE A 70 47.35 -4.03 -27.66
CA ILE A 70 47.79 -3.92 -29.07
C ILE A 70 49.24 -4.40 -29.25
N LYS A 71 50.09 -4.26 -28.22
CA LYS A 71 51.51 -4.68 -28.27
C LYS A 71 51.72 -6.19 -28.16
N MET A 72 50.72 -6.94 -27.67
CA MET A 72 50.83 -8.36 -27.33
C MET A 72 50.44 -9.32 -28.47
N ARG A 73 50.14 -8.81 -29.67
CA ARG A 73 49.74 -9.58 -30.87
C ARG A 73 50.84 -10.49 -31.45
N LYS A 74 51.95 -10.72 -30.75
CA LYS A 74 53.10 -11.52 -31.21
C LYS A 74 53.31 -12.84 -30.45
N ILE A 75 52.31 -13.35 -29.73
CA ILE A 75 52.48 -14.61 -28.98
C ILE A 75 51.97 -15.80 -29.82
N LYS A 76 52.83 -16.82 -29.98
CA LYS A 76 52.69 -17.94 -30.92
C LYS A 76 52.41 -19.28 -30.20
N ASP A 77 51.82 -19.26 -29.01
CA ASP A 77 51.55 -20.47 -28.22
C ASP A 77 50.12 -21.00 -28.41
N ALA A 78 50.03 -22.15 -29.10
CA ALA A 78 48.79 -22.78 -29.55
C ALA A 78 47.92 -23.38 -28.41
N GLN A 79 48.45 -23.53 -27.20
CA GLN A 79 47.74 -24.19 -26.10
C GLN A 79 46.78 -23.24 -25.36
N ASN A 80 47.13 -21.95 -25.24
CA ASN A 80 46.32 -20.94 -24.56
C ASN A 80 45.23 -20.33 -25.45
N VAL A 81 45.40 -20.38 -26.78
CA VAL A 81 44.36 -20.02 -27.76
C VAL A 81 43.14 -20.93 -27.65
N LYS A 82 43.32 -22.21 -27.31
CA LYS A 82 42.23 -23.16 -27.10
C LYS A 82 41.34 -22.75 -25.93
N HIS A 83 41.92 -22.22 -24.84
CA HIS A 83 41.15 -21.72 -23.70
C HIS A 83 40.38 -20.43 -24.02
N LEU A 84 40.93 -19.56 -24.86
CA LEU A 84 40.26 -18.34 -25.32
C LEU A 84 39.05 -18.66 -26.23
N ILE A 85 39.21 -19.64 -27.13
CA ILE A 85 38.13 -20.13 -28.00
C ILE A 85 37.03 -20.80 -27.16
N LEU A 86 37.40 -21.62 -26.17
CA LEU A 86 36.43 -22.27 -25.27
C LEU A 86 35.59 -21.25 -24.50
N LEU A 87 36.20 -20.15 -24.05
CA LEU A 87 35.52 -19.07 -23.32
C LEU A 87 34.50 -18.33 -24.21
N ALA A 88 34.86 -18.05 -25.47
CA ALA A 88 33.97 -17.41 -26.44
C ALA A 88 32.76 -18.29 -26.82
N VAL A 89 32.94 -19.61 -26.84
CA VAL A 89 31.84 -20.58 -27.10
C VAL A 89 30.84 -20.62 -25.93
N PHE A 90 31.30 -20.47 -24.68
CA PHE A 90 30.41 -20.46 -23.51
C PHE A 90 29.60 -19.16 -23.37
N THR A 91 30.10 -18.02 -23.85
CA THR A 91 29.37 -16.74 -23.83
C THR A 91 28.30 -16.61 -24.93
N GLY A 92 28.28 -17.52 -25.90
CA GLY A 92 27.41 -17.43 -27.09
C GLY A 92 26.15 -18.30 -27.07
N PHE A 93 25.90 -19.08 -26.00
CA PHE A 93 24.80 -20.04 -25.98
C PHE A 93 23.66 -19.60 -25.06
N SER A 94 22.81 -18.70 -25.56
CA SER A 94 21.53 -18.34 -24.92
C SER A 94 20.45 -19.29 -25.42
N GLY A 95 20.20 -20.40 -24.70
CA GLY A 95 19.04 -21.25 -24.97
C GLY A 95 17.77 -20.63 -24.38
N MET A 96 16.67 -20.65 -25.13
CA MET A 96 15.35 -20.27 -24.59
C MET A 96 14.89 -21.34 -23.60
N ALA A 97 14.53 -20.94 -22.39
CA ALA A 97 13.91 -21.80 -21.40
C ALA A 97 12.42 -21.96 -21.75
N VAL A 98 11.97 -23.21 -21.91
CA VAL A 98 10.55 -23.55 -22.07
C VAL A 98 10.08 -24.13 -20.73
N ALA A 99 9.03 -23.55 -20.14
CA ALA A 99 8.36 -24.12 -18.99
C ALA A 99 7.36 -25.20 -19.46
N GLN A 100 7.42 -26.39 -18.87
CA GLN A 100 6.36 -27.41 -18.97
C GLN A 100 5.59 -27.44 -17.65
N ASP A 101 4.25 -27.47 -17.74
CA ASP A 101 3.37 -27.64 -16.59
C ASP A 101 3.63 -28.99 -15.91
N ALA A 102 3.86 -28.94 -14.60
CA ALA A 102 3.87 -30.11 -13.73
C ALA A 102 2.46 -30.28 -13.12
N THR A 103 1.80 -31.39 -13.46
CA THR A 103 0.57 -31.81 -12.81
C THR A 103 0.82 -32.09 -11.33
N ALA A 104 0.03 -31.46 -10.46
CA ALA A 104 0.14 -31.57 -9.02
C ALA A 104 -0.17 -33.01 -8.55
N ALA A 105 0.88 -33.72 -8.12
CA ALA A 105 0.73 -34.92 -7.30
C ALA A 105 1.08 -34.56 -5.84
N ALA A 106 0.07 -34.63 -4.97
CA ALA A 106 0.25 -34.49 -3.54
C ALA A 106 1.12 -35.64 -3.00
N ALA A 107 2.21 -35.31 -2.29
CA ALA A 107 2.90 -36.26 -1.45
C ALA A 107 3.50 -35.57 -0.22
N SER A 108 2.97 -35.99 0.93
CA SER A 108 3.47 -35.74 2.27
C SER A 108 4.84 -36.40 2.47
N GLY A 109 5.82 -35.61 2.93
CA GLY A 109 7.10 -36.12 3.41
C GLY A 109 8.18 -35.04 3.39
N SER A 110 9.01 -35.00 4.43
CA SER A 110 10.12 -34.06 4.66
C SER A 110 11.31 -34.26 3.69
N SER A 111 11.03 -34.55 2.42
CA SER A 111 11.99 -34.67 1.35
C SER A 111 11.77 -33.51 0.38
N MET A 112 12.85 -32.78 0.06
CA MET A 112 12.82 -31.74 -0.96
C MET A 112 12.14 -32.28 -2.22
N ASP A 113 11.17 -31.53 -2.75
CA ASP A 113 10.48 -31.87 -4.00
C ASP A 113 11.51 -32.20 -5.11
N PRO A 114 11.35 -33.30 -5.87
CA PRO A 114 12.33 -33.72 -6.87
C PRO A 114 12.68 -32.66 -7.91
N ASN A 115 11.72 -31.82 -8.31
CA ASN A 115 11.98 -30.72 -9.25
C ASN A 115 12.81 -29.62 -8.60
N THR A 116 12.54 -29.33 -7.33
CA THR A 116 13.30 -28.37 -6.53
C THR A 116 14.73 -28.84 -6.28
N LEU A 117 14.93 -30.13 -6.01
CA LEU A 117 16.26 -30.75 -5.89
C LEU A 117 17.03 -30.68 -7.22
N MET A 118 16.37 -30.97 -8.34
CA MET A 118 16.96 -30.86 -9.69
C MET A 118 17.39 -29.43 -9.99
N LEU A 119 16.55 -28.44 -9.68
CA LEU A 119 16.87 -27.02 -9.87
C LEU A 119 18.04 -26.55 -9.01
N LEU A 120 18.14 -27.04 -7.77
CA LEU A 120 19.22 -26.71 -6.85
C LEU A 120 20.55 -27.34 -7.33
N VAL A 121 20.53 -28.60 -7.76
CA VAL A 121 21.71 -29.27 -8.35
C VAL A 121 22.16 -28.56 -9.63
N LEU A 122 21.24 -28.19 -10.51
CA LEU A 122 21.55 -27.47 -11.75
C LEU A 122 22.18 -26.09 -11.45
N ASN A 123 21.62 -25.34 -10.49
CA ASN A 123 22.17 -24.06 -10.07
C ASN A 123 23.56 -24.18 -9.42
N PHE A 124 23.78 -25.23 -8.63
CA PHE A 124 25.08 -25.51 -8.03
C PHE A 124 26.13 -25.85 -9.09
N VAL A 125 25.78 -26.69 -10.09
CA VAL A 125 26.64 -26.97 -11.24
C VAL A 125 26.95 -25.70 -12.02
N LEU A 126 25.95 -24.83 -12.26
CA LEU A 126 26.15 -23.56 -12.93
C LEU A 126 27.13 -22.65 -12.17
N LEU A 127 27.03 -22.61 -10.83
CA LEU A 127 27.93 -21.83 -9.98
C LEU A 127 29.37 -22.37 -10.03
N LEU A 128 29.56 -23.68 -10.05
CA LEU A 128 30.89 -24.30 -10.20
C LEU A 128 31.50 -24.00 -11.58
N VAL A 129 30.70 -24.12 -12.66
CA VAL A 129 31.14 -23.76 -14.01
C VAL A 129 31.53 -22.29 -14.07
N PHE A 130 30.71 -21.41 -13.49
CA PHE A 130 30.99 -19.97 -13.42
C PHE A 130 32.29 -19.70 -12.67
N ALA A 131 32.47 -20.26 -11.46
CA ALA A 131 33.70 -20.12 -10.68
C ALA A 131 34.95 -20.61 -11.45
N TYR A 132 34.82 -21.70 -12.20
CA TYR A 132 35.90 -22.20 -13.06
C TYR A 132 36.23 -21.26 -14.22
N VAL A 133 35.22 -20.70 -14.89
CA VAL A 133 35.40 -19.69 -15.96
C VAL A 133 36.07 -18.44 -15.41
N VAL A 134 35.67 -17.97 -14.22
CA VAL A 134 36.30 -16.84 -13.54
C VAL A 134 37.77 -17.13 -13.22
N ARG A 135 38.06 -18.30 -12.64
CA ARG A 135 39.45 -18.73 -12.39
C ARG A 135 40.28 -18.77 -13.68
N LEU A 136 39.70 -19.22 -14.78
CA LEU A 136 40.35 -19.27 -16.09
C LEU A 136 40.62 -17.86 -16.61
N LEU A 137 39.66 -16.94 -16.49
CA LEU A 137 39.85 -15.52 -16.81
C LEU A 137 40.96 -14.87 -15.98
N PHE A 138 41.00 -15.11 -14.67
CA PHE A 138 42.07 -14.60 -13.82
C PHE A 138 43.45 -15.11 -14.25
N LYS A 139 43.55 -16.41 -14.56
CA LYS A 139 44.82 -17.02 -15.02
C LYS A 139 45.26 -16.49 -16.38
N THR A 140 44.34 -16.29 -17.32
CA THR A 140 44.70 -15.72 -18.64
C THR A 140 45.08 -14.26 -18.52
N VAL A 141 44.38 -13.47 -17.72
CA VAL A 141 44.62 -12.03 -17.55
C VAL A 141 45.91 -11.75 -16.78
N SER A 142 46.20 -12.49 -15.71
CA SER A 142 47.47 -12.37 -14.97
C SER A 142 48.68 -12.77 -15.80
N TRP A 143 48.50 -13.68 -16.76
CA TRP A 143 49.52 -14.00 -17.75
C TRP A 143 49.65 -12.91 -18.83
N LEU A 144 48.55 -12.23 -19.16
CA LEU A 144 48.50 -11.19 -20.18
C LEU A 144 48.92 -9.80 -19.65
N MET A 145 49.07 -9.63 -18.33
CA MET A 145 49.50 -8.37 -17.72
C MET A 145 50.83 -8.57 -16.99
N PRO A 146 51.96 -8.01 -17.49
CA PRO A 146 53.17 -7.96 -16.70
C PRO A 146 52.94 -7.13 -15.42
N PRO A 147 53.64 -7.44 -14.30
CA PRO A 147 53.52 -6.67 -13.07
C PRO A 147 53.92 -5.21 -13.30
N LYS A 148 53.24 -4.26 -12.62
CA LYS A 148 53.57 -2.83 -12.66
C LYS A 148 55.05 -2.63 -12.29
N THR A 149 55.74 -1.72 -12.98
CA THR A 149 57.13 -1.38 -12.66
C THR A 149 57.20 -0.68 -11.31
N ALA A 150 58.29 -0.89 -10.57
CA ALA A 150 58.48 -0.30 -9.23
C ALA A 150 58.38 1.24 -9.25
N GLU A 151 58.70 1.87 -10.37
CA GLU A 151 58.63 3.32 -10.59
C GLU A 151 57.19 3.82 -10.72
N GLU A 152 56.31 3.11 -11.46
CA GLU A 152 54.87 3.43 -11.51
C GLU A 152 54.20 3.26 -10.14
N ILE A 153 54.62 2.25 -9.38
CA ILE A 153 54.11 1.98 -8.02
C ILE A 153 54.51 3.11 -7.06
N ALA A 154 55.72 3.64 -7.18
CA ALA A 154 56.20 4.73 -6.34
C ALA A 154 55.50 6.06 -6.64
N VAL A 155 55.19 6.35 -7.91
CA VAL A 155 54.49 7.58 -8.32
C VAL A 155 53.03 7.57 -7.86
N GLU A 156 52.33 6.44 -7.98
CA GLU A 156 50.97 6.30 -7.40
C GLU A 156 50.99 6.43 -5.87
N ALA A 157 51.96 5.82 -5.18
CA ALA A 157 52.06 5.87 -3.72
C ALA A 157 52.29 7.29 -3.17
N ALA A 158 53.09 8.10 -3.86
CA ALA A 158 53.34 9.50 -3.48
C ALA A 158 52.12 10.40 -3.73
N ALA A 159 51.31 10.10 -4.75
CA ALA A 159 50.06 10.82 -5.00
C ALA A 159 48.97 10.49 -3.96
N GLU A 160 49.00 9.29 -3.38
CA GLU A 160 48.05 8.88 -2.33
C GLU A 160 48.33 9.50 -0.96
N GLU A 161 49.57 9.88 -0.65
CA GLU A 161 49.99 10.34 0.68
C GLU A 161 49.31 11.65 1.14
N LYS A 162 48.88 12.50 0.21
CA LYS A 162 48.29 13.82 0.53
C LYS A 162 46.78 13.85 0.70
N GLN A 163 46.07 12.77 0.36
CA GLN A 163 44.61 12.77 0.36
C GLN A 163 44.11 11.76 1.40
N THR A 164 43.66 12.29 2.54
CA THR A 164 43.06 11.49 3.62
C THR A 164 41.94 10.60 3.06
N THR A 165 41.87 9.33 3.46
CA THR A 165 40.94 8.32 2.92
C THR A 165 39.47 8.78 2.89
N PHE A 166 39.07 9.69 3.78
CA PHE A 166 37.74 10.27 3.84
C PHE A 166 37.43 11.26 2.70
N SER A 167 38.39 12.10 2.28
CA SER A 167 38.15 13.10 1.24
C SER A 167 38.01 12.49 -0.16
N LYS A 168 38.65 11.34 -0.42
CA LYS A 168 38.47 10.56 -1.67
C LYS A 168 37.04 10.08 -1.90
N VAL A 169 36.24 9.90 -0.83
CA VAL A 169 34.85 9.42 -0.92
C VAL A 169 33.90 10.56 -1.29
N PHE A 170 34.20 11.78 -0.86
CA PHE A 170 33.34 12.95 -1.08
C PHE A 170 33.79 13.82 -2.25
N THR A 171 35.06 13.80 -2.64
CA THR A 171 35.56 14.70 -3.68
C THR A 171 36.65 14.02 -4.50
N ASP A 172 36.50 14.06 -5.81
CA ASP A 172 37.54 13.70 -6.80
C ASP A 172 37.97 14.94 -7.59
N ALA A 173 37.99 16.10 -6.92
CA ALA A 173 38.33 17.37 -7.58
C ALA A 173 39.85 17.58 -7.64
N VAL A 174 40.32 18.06 -8.79
CA VAL A 174 41.71 18.50 -8.94
C VAL A 174 41.96 19.76 -8.07
N PRO A 175 43.08 19.85 -7.34
CA PRO A 175 43.42 21.04 -6.56
C PRO A 175 43.55 22.31 -7.42
N VAL A 176 43.24 23.47 -6.83
CA VAL A 176 43.19 24.77 -7.52
C VAL A 176 44.49 25.10 -8.25
N GLU A 177 45.64 24.71 -7.69
CA GLU A 177 46.95 24.98 -8.27
C GLU A 177 47.21 24.24 -9.59
N ARG A 178 46.38 23.26 -9.94
CA ARG A 178 46.47 22.44 -11.16
C ARG A 178 45.23 22.54 -12.03
N GLU A 179 44.37 23.54 -11.81
CA GLU A 179 43.15 23.75 -12.62
C GLU A 179 43.47 24.01 -14.10
N ASP A 180 44.63 24.61 -14.39
CA ASP A 180 45.10 24.82 -15.78
C ASP A 180 45.29 23.50 -16.55
N GLU A 181 45.51 22.37 -15.87
CA GLU A 181 45.67 21.05 -16.51
C GLU A 181 44.35 20.49 -17.06
N ILE A 182 43.20 20.92 -16.51
CA ILE A 182 41.86 20.42 -16.82
C ILE A 182 40.93 21.51 -17.38
N MET A 183 41.49 22.67 -17.72
CA MET A 183 40.73 23.78 -18.26
C MET A 183 40.42 23.55 -19.74
N LEU A 184 39.16 23.72 -20.13
CA LEU A 184 38.76 23.60 -21.53
C LEU A 184 39.24 24.80 -22.35
N ASP A 185 39.58 24.57 -23.61
CA ASP A 185 40.18 25.57 -24.51
C ASP A 185 39.21 26.70 -24.92
N HIS A 186 37.90 26.54 -24.71
CA HIS A 186 36.90 27.49 -25.15
C HIS A 186 36.51 28.43 -24.01
N GLU A 187 36.43 29.72 -24.33
CA GLU A 187 36.00 30.77 -23.41
C GLU A 187 34.68 31.34 -23.90
N TYR A 188 33.70 31.39 -23.00
CA TYR A 188 32.37 31.94 -23.24
C TYR A 188 32.18 33.14 -22.33
N ASP A 189 32.25 34.35 -22.89
CA ASP A 189 31.98 35.61 -22.16
C ASP A 189 32.81 35.75 -20.86
N GLY A 190 34.11 35.46 -20.93
CA GLY A 190 35.00 35.52 -19.76
C GLY A 190 34.94 34.30 -18.83
N ILE A 191 34.05 33.34 -19.09
CA ILE A 191 33.91 32.10 -18.30
C ILE A 191 34.57 30.95 -19.05
N ARG A 192 35.44 30.21 -18.34
CA ARG A 192 36.03 28.95 -18.81
C ARG A 192 35.54 27.80 -17.95
N GLU A 193 35.39 26.64 -18.57
CA GLU A 193 34.87 25.43 -17.94
C GLU A 193 36.01 24.47 -17.58
N LEU A 194 35.83 23.75 -16.46
CA LEU A 194 36.77 22.74 -15.98
C LEU A 194 36.24 21.35 -16.33
N ASP A 195 37.06 20.51 -16.96
CA ASP A 195 36.75 19.11 -17.25
C ASP A 195 37.04 18.22 -16.03
N ASN A 196 36.27 18.45 -14.96
CA ASN A 196 36.42 17.72 -13.70
C ASN A 196 35.53 16.49 -13.64
N ASN A 197 35.98 15.44 -12.94
CA ASN A 197 35.14 14.28 -12.68
C ASN A 197 33.95 14.66 -11.79
N LEU A 198 32.81 13.98 -12.02
CA LEU A 198 31.64 14.13 -11.17
C LEU A 198 31.96 13.68 -9.73
N PRO A 199 31.56 14.45 -8.70
CA PRO A 199 31.82 14.06 -7.31
C PRO A 199 31.28 12.66 -7.02
N PRO A 200 32.09 11.74 -6.45
CA PRO A 200 31.67 10.36 -6.24
C PRO A 200 30.38 10.23 -5.43
N TRP A 201 30.20 11.02 -4.37
CA TRP A 201 28.97 11.03 -3.58
C TRP A 201 27.73 11.39 -4.40
N TRP A 202 27.86 12.33 -5.35
CA TRP A 202 26.76 12.77 -6.21
C TRP A 202 26.35 11.65 -7.16
N VAL A 203 27.35 10.95 -7.73
CA VAL A 203 27.11 9.78 -8.59
C VAL A 203 26.46 8.64 -7.80
N TRP A 204 26.92 8.37 -6.57
CA TRP A 204 26.30 7.37 -5.71
C TRP A 204 24.85 7.72 -5.35
N MET A 205 24.56 8.99 -5.04
CA MET A 205 23.19 9.46 -4.80
C MET A 205 22.32 9.30 -6.06
N PHE A 206 22.86 9.63 -7.23
CA PHE A 206 22.15 9.44 -8.50
C PHE A 206 21.81 7.96 -8.75
N TYR A 207 22.73 7.04 -8.48
CA TYR A 207 22.42 5.61 -8.58
C TYR A 207 21.45 5.13 -7.49
N ALA A 208 21.53 5.70 -6.28
CA ALA A 208 20.62 5.37 -5.19
C ALA A 208 19.16 5.76 -5.54
N THR A 209 18.94 6.90 -6.19
CA THR A 209 17.58 7.29 -6.63
C THR A 209 17.04 6.35 -7.71
N ILE A 210 17.89 5.88 -8.63
CA ILE A 210 17.49 4.87 -9.63
C ILE A 210 17.09 3.56 -8.96
N ILE A 211 17.90 3.08 -8.01
CA ILE A 211 17.59 1.85 -7.25
C ILE A 211 16.29 2.02 -6.47
N TYR A 212 16.12 3.16 -5.79
CA TYR A 212 14.90 3.47 -5.05
C TYR A 212 13.67 3.48 -5.96
N ALA A 213 13.75 4.11 -7.13
CA ALA A 213 12.67 4.14 -8.11
C ALA A 213 12.26 2.73 -8.57
N PHE A 214 13.23 1.85 -8.79
CA PHE A 214 12.97 0.46 -9.17
C PHE A 214 12.29 -0.32 -8.03
N VAL A 215 12.75 -0.16 -6.79
CA VAL A 215 12.13 -0.77 -5.60
C VAL A 215 10.72 -0.25 -5.40
N TYR A 216 10.51 1.06 -5.51
CA TYR A 216 9.22 1.72 -5.37
C TYR A 216 8.21 1.19 -6.40
N LEU A 217 8.61 1.11 -7.67
CA LEU A 217 7.77 0.60 -8.75
C LEU A 217 7.37 -0.85 -8.47
N ILE A 218 8.32 -1.70 -8.07
CA ILE A 218 8.01 -3.09 -7.73
C ILE A 218 7.05 -3.16 -6.55
N TYR A 219 7.28 -2.40 -5.49
CA TYR A 219 6.48 -2.45 -4.26
C TYR A 219 5.04 -1.97 -4.45
N TYR A 220 4.84 -0.86 -5.17
CA TYR A 220 3.51 -0.23 -5.34
C TYR A 220 2.76 -0.69 -6.59
N HIS A 221 3.44 -1.08 -7.66
CA HIS A 221 2.79 -1.37 -8.95
C HIS A 221 2.89 -2.83 -9.41
N VAL A 222 3.85 -3.60 -8.91
CA VAL A 222 4.03 -5.02 -9.29
C VAL A 222 3.58 -5.97 -8.20
N LEU A 223 3.90 -5.65 -6.94
CA LEU A 223 3.54 -6.44 -5.77
C LEU A 223 2.26 -5.91 -5.12
N PRO A 224 1.45 -6.76 -4.50
CA PRO A 224 0.21 -6.36 -3.82
C PRO A 224 0.45 -5.83 -2.40
N TYR A 225 1.61 -5.23 -2.12
CA TYR A 225 1.97 -4.77 -0.76
C TYR A 225 1.80 -3.26 -0.57
N GLY A 226 2.02 -2.46 -1.61
CA GLY A 226 1.79 -1.02 -1.54
C GLY A 226 0.30 -0.70 -1.56
N GLN A 227 -0.19 -0.03 -0.51
CA GLN A 227 -1.53 0.53 -0.49
C GLN A 227 -1.64 1.64 -1.54
N SER A 228 -2.77 1.66 -2.25
CA SER A 228 -3.15 2.80 -3.08
C SER A 228 -3.62 3.97 -2.21
N GLN A 229 -3.65 5.18 -2.79
CA GLN A 229 -4.10 6.39 -2.09
C GLN A 229 -5.53 6.24 -1.53
N GLU A 230 -6.40 5.53 -2.26
CA GLU A 230 -7.78 5.26 -1.84
C GLU A 230 -7.82 4.31 -0.64
N GLU A 231 -7.02 3.24 -0.66
CA GLU A 231 -6.97 2.27 0.45
C GLU A 231 -6.36 2.89 1.71
N GLU A 232 -5.34 3.73 1.56
CA GLU A 232 -4.76 4.51 2.64
C GLU A 232 -5.81 5.42 3.26
N TYR A 233 -6.53 6.20 2.44
CA TYR A 233 -7.63 7.06 2.90
C TYR A 233 -8.72 6.31 3.65
N ILE A 234 -9.20 5.17 3.10
CA ILE A 234 -10.22 4.34 3.77
C ILE A 234 -9.69 3.82 5.12
N SER A 235 -8.41 3.45 5.19
CA SER A 235 -7.80 2.97 6.44
C SER A 235 -7.67 4.08 7.48
N GLU A 236 -7.32 5.30 7.07
CA GLU A 236 -7.26 6.47 7.93
C GLU A 236 -8.64 6.88 8.43
N LEU A 237 -9.66 6.89 7.56
CA LEU A 237 -11.04 7.16 7.97
C LEU A 237 -11.52 6.16 9.01
N LYS A 238 -11.28 4.87 8.77
CA LYS A 238 -11.65 3.82 9.72
C LYS A 238 -10.96 4.02 11.07
N GLN A 239 -9.68 4.38 11.06
CA GLN A 239 -8.96 4.69 12.29
C GLN A 239 -9.55 5.92 12.99
N ALA A 240 -9.84 6.99 12.25
CA ALA A 240 -10.44 8.20 12.78
C ALA A 240 -11.84 7.94 13.37
N ASP A 241 -12.65 7.09 12.74
CA ASP A 241 -13.96 6.69 13.25
C ASP A 241 -13.83 5.93 14.56
N MET A 242 -12.88 4.98 14.65
CA MET A 242 -12.60 4.25 15.89
C MET A 242 -12.11 5.19 17.02
N GLU A 243 -11.24 6.15 16.69
CA GLU A 243 -10.75 7.14 17.66
C GLU A 243 -11.86 8.09 18.11
N LYS A 244 -12.73 8.50 17.18
CA LYS A 244 -13.92 9.30 17.47
C LYS A 244 -14.89 8.54 18.38
N GLU A 245 -15.18 7.28 18.08
CA GLU A 245 -16.03 6.44 18.92
C GLU A 245 -15.44 6.25 20.32
N ALA A 246 -14.13 5.99 20.43
CA ALA A 246 -13.44 5.87 21.71
C ALA A 246 -13.48 7.19 22.51
N TYR A 247 -13.33 8.32 21.83
CA TYR A 247 -13.48 9.64 22.42
C TYR A 247 -14.90 9.86 22.92
N LEU A 248 -15.92 9.63 22.08
CA LEU A 248 -17.35 9.77 22.44
C LEU A 248 -17.75 8.87 23.61
N ALA A 249 -17.25 7.64 23.65
CA ALA A 249 -17.48 6.70 24.75
C ALA A 249 -16.93 7.23 26.09
N THR A 250 -15.81 7.95 26.05
CA THR A 250 -15.18 8.59 27.23
C THR A 250 -15.82 9.96 27.53
N ALA A 251 -16.38 10.61 26.51
CA ALA A 251 -16.92 11.95 26.53
C ALA A 251 -18.42 12.02 26.85
N LYS A 252 -18.97 11.10 27.66
CA LYS A 252 -20.36 11.22 28.18
C LYS A 252 -20.64 12.56 28.90
N ASN A 253 -19.60 13.31 29.25
CA ASN A 253 -19.66 14.66 29.82
C ASN A 253 -19.62 15.81 28.79
N LEU A 254 -19.51 15.53 27.49
CA LEU A 254 -19.49 16.52 26.39
C LEU A 254 -20.69 16.37 25.44
N ILE A 255 -21.85 15.98 25.98
CA ILE A 255 -23.07 15.94 25.18
C ILE A 255 -23.45 17.37 24.75
N ASP A 256 -23.62 17.57 23.45
CA ASP A 256 -24.07 18.82 22.86
C ASP A 256 -25.34 18.62 22.02
N GLU A 257 -25.88 19.70 21.46
CA GLU A 257 -27.12 19.69 20.69
C GLU A 257 -27.08 18.76 19.47
N ASN A 258 -25.87 18.45 18.97
CA ASN A 258 -25.68 17.65 17.76
C ASN A 258 -25.37 16.19 18.08
N SER A 259 -24.96 15.89 19.31
CA SER A 259 -24.55 14.55 19.77
C SER A 259 -25.53 13.92 20.75
N VAL A 260 -26.52 14.67 21.24
CA VAL A 260 -27.53 14.15 22.15
C VAL A 260 -28.42 13.10 21.47
N VAL A 261 -28.55 11.94 22.13
CA VAL A 261 -29.43 10.84 21.73
C VAL A 261 -30.42 10.57 22.86
N TYR A 262 -31.60 10.06 22.50
CA TYR A 262 -32.60 9.64 23.48
C TYR A 262 -32.04 8.53 24.38
N LEU A 263 -32.08 8.74 25.70
CA LEU A 263 -31.61 7.79 26.69
C LEU A 263 -32.76 6.88 27.12
N GLU A 264 -32.73 5.62 26.70
CA GLU A 264 -33.77 4.62 26.98
C GLU A 264 -33.61 3.94 28.36
N ASP A 265 -32.41 4.03 28.95
CA ASP A 265 -32.10 3.38 30.21
C ASP A 265 -32.99 3.90 31.34
N ALA A 266 -33.68 3.00 32.04
CA ALA A 266 -34.63 3.35 33.11
C ALA A 266 -33.99 4.19 34.23
N ALA A 267 -32.69 4.00 34.48
CA ALA A 267 -31.93 4.80 35.45
C ALA A 267 -31.78 6.26 34.99
N ASP A 268 -31.51 6.49 33.70
CA ASP A 268 -31.36 7.82 33.11
C ASP A 268 -32.71 8.54 33.03
N LEU A 269 -33.78 7.83 32.66
CA LEU A 269 -35.14 8.39 32.68
C LEU A 269 -35.60 8.74 34.10
N ALA A 270 -35.25 7.92 35.11
CA ALA A 270 -35.55 8.22 36.52
C ALA A 270 -34.76 9.43 37.04
N ALA A 271 -33.49 9.56 36.66
CA ALA A 271 -32.68 10.74 36.96
C ALA A 271 -33.26 12.00 36.28
N GLY A 272 -33.62 11.89 35.00
CA GLY A 272 -34.29 12.95 34.23
C GLY A 272 -35.60 13.39 34.86
N LYS A 273 -36.44 12.44 35.29
CA LYS A 273 -37.68 12.72 36.05
C LYS A 273 -37.41 13.47 37.35
N THR A 274 -36.37 13.08 38.08
CA THR A 274 -36.00 13.76 39.33
C THR A 274 -35.61 15.21 39.06
N ILE A 275 -34.81 15.47 38.01
CA ILE A 275 -34.42 16.82 37.60
C ILE A 275 -35.66 17.61 37.14
N TYR A 276 -36.55 16.99 36.38
CA TYR A 276 -37.79 17.60 35.89
C TYR A 276 -38.71 18.05 37.05
N LEU A 277 -38.93 17.17 38.03
CA LEU A 277 -39.77 17.49 39.19
C LEU A 277 -39.13 18.58 40.07
N ALA A 278 -37.80 18.65 40.14
CA ALA A 278 -37.12 19.69 40.91
C ALA A 278 -37.18 21.07 40.22
N ASN A 279 -37.09 21.11 38.89
CA ASN A 279 -36.76 22.35 38.16
C ASN A 279 -37.82 22.80 37.14
N CYS A 280 -38.57 21.87 36.54
CA CYS A 280 -39.43 22.13 35.39
C CYS A 280 -40.92 22.12 35.75
N GLN A 281 -41.32 21.31 36.75
CA GLN A 281 -42.73 21.10 37.08
C GLN A 281 -43.48 22.38 37.47
N ALA A 282 -42.79 23.38 38.02
CA ALA A 282 -43.42 24.62 38.48
C ALA A 282 -44.10 25.38 37.32
N CYS A 283 -43.55 25.25 36.11
CA CYS A 283 -44.09 25.88 34.91
C CYS A 283 -44.85 24.90 34.02
N HIS A 284 -44.38 23.65 33.92
CA HIS A 284 -44.91 22.64 32.98
C HIS A 284 -45.81 21.58 33.63
N GLN A 285 -46.10 21.69 34.93
CA GLN A 285 -46.78 20.69 35.76
C GLN A 285 -45.98 19.41 35.95
N ALA A 286 -46.36 18.59 36.93
CA ALA A 286 -45.64 17.34 37.22
C ALA A 286 -45.86 16.25 36.16
N ASP A 287 -46.97 16.33 35.42
CA ASP A 287 -47.35 15.42 34.34
C ASP A 287 -47.01 15.95 32.94
N GLY A 288 -46.36 17.13 32.83
CA GLY A 288 -46.07 17.76 31.55
C GLY A 288 -47.24 18.50 30.91
N GLY A 289 -48.41 18.52 31.52
CA GLY A 289 -49.64 19.06 30.93
C GLY A 289 -49.64 20.58 30.67
N GLY A 290 -48.60 21.29 31.11
CA GLY A 290 -48.47 22.72 30.87
C GLY A 290 -49.22 23.58 31.90
N GLY A 291 -48.73 24.80 32.07
CA GLY A 291 -49.24 25.74 33.07
C GLY A 291 -48.84 27.15 32.68
N VAL A 292 -47.81 27.69 33.35
CA VAL A 292 -47.13 28.89 32.86
C VAL A 292 -46.42 28.56 31.54
N GLY A 293 -45.71 27.43 31.50
CA GLY A 293 -45.08 26.89 30.29
C GLY A 293 -46.06 26.17 29.36
N PRO A 294 -45.64 25.82 28.13
CA PRO A 294 -46.43 25.00 27.19
C PRO A 294 -46.66 23.57 27.70
N ASN A 295 -47.64 22.91 27.10
CA ASN A 295 -47.82 21.47 27.22
C ASN A 295 -46.64 20.75 26.55
N LEU A 296 -46.09 19.74 27.21
CA LEU A 296 -44.97 18.94 26.70
C LEU A 296 -45.39 17.52 26.29
N THR A 297 -46.68 17.20 26.40
CA THR A 297 -47.20 15.86 26.11
C THR A 297 -47.86 15.75 24.74
N ASP A 298 -48.13 16.87 24.06
CA ASP A 298 -48.78 16.88 22.75
C ASP A 298 -47.77 16.93 21.58
N GLU A 299 -48.28 16.87 20.36
CA GLU A 299 -47.47 16.89 19.14
C GLU A 299 -47.06 18.31 18.71
N TYR A 300 -47.46 19.35 19.46
CA TYR A 300 -47.29 20.74 19.05
C TYR A 300 -46.08 21.37 19.76
N TRP A 301 -45.11 21.83 18.96
CA TRP A 301 -43.87 22.39 19.48
C TRP A 301 -43.61 23.78 18.91
N ILE A 302 -43.15 24.69 19.77
CA ILE A 302 -42.76 26.07 19.39
C ILE A 302 -41.32 26.11 18.88
N HIS A 303 -40.46 25.22 19.38
CA HIS A 303 -39.01 25.23 19.15
C HIS A 303 -38.46 23.90 18.60
N GLY A 304 -39.34 23.06 18.05
CA GLY A 304 -39.01 21.69 17.63
C GLY A 304 -39.17 20.66 18.75
N GLY A 305 -39.58 19.44 18.39
CA GLY A 305 -39.83 18.32 19.31
C GLY A 305 -38.77 17.21 19.23
N GLY A 306 -37.73 17.40 18.41
CA GLY A 306 -36.62 16.47 18.29
C GLY A 306 -35.74 16.46 19.53
N MET A 307 -34.97 15.39 19.73
CA MET A 307 -34.08 15.29 20.89
C MET A 307 -33.06 16.44 20.95
N SER A 308 -32.50 16.83 19.81
CA SER A 308 -31.61 17.99 19.65
C SER A 308 -32.31 19.30 20.00
N ASP A 309 -33.57 19.47 19.59
CA ASP A 309 -34.37 20.68 19.79
C ASP A 309 -34.74 20.88 21.25
N ILE A 310 -35.20 19.80 21.90
CA ILE A 310 -35.52 19.79 23.32
C ILE A 310 -34.26 20.09 24.13
N PHE A 311 -33.15 19.42 23.82
CA PHE A 311 -31.88 19.65 24.52
C PHE A 311 -31.38 21.09 24.35
N LYS A 312 -31.45 21.64 23.13
CA LYS A 312 -31.07 23.03 22.85
C LYS A 312 -31.94 24.02 23.62
N THR A 313 -33.24 23.77 23.70
CA THR A 313 -34.20 24.59 24.45
C THR A 313 -33.93 24.52 25.95
N VAL A 314 -33.58 23.36 26.50
CA VAL A 314 -33.16 23.21 27.90
C VAL A 314 -31.84 23.93 28.13
N LYS A 315 -30.85 23.74 27.27
CA LYS A 315 -29.50 24.28 27.45
C LYS A 315 -29.47 25.81 27.45
N TYR A 316 -30.00 26.44 26.39
CA TYR A 316 -29.97 27.90 26.24
C TYR A 316 -31.19 28.61 26.83
N GLY A 317 -32.26 27.88 27.14
CA GLY A 317 -33.52 28.46 27.58
C GLY A 317 -34.19 29.31 26.50
N VAL A 318 -35.28 29.97 26.90
CA VAL A 318 -35.98 30.98 26.09
C VAL A 318 -36.25 32.19 26.99
N PRO A 319 -35.22 33.01 27.30
CA PRO A 319 -35.35 34.06 28.32
C PRO A 319 -36.43 35.10 27.99
N THR A 320 -36.67 35.37 26.70
CA THR A 320 -37.73 36.27 26.23
C THR A 320 -39.15 35.77 26.55
N LYS A 321 -39.30 34.48 26.86
CA LYS A 321 -40.57 33.83 27.23
C LYS A 321 -40.56 33.32 28.68
N GLY A 322 -39.54 33.67 29.47
CA GLY A 322 -39.45 33.35 30.90
C GLY A 322 -38.80 32.00 31.24
N MET A 323 -38.31 31.25 30.26
CA MET A 323 -37.53 30.03 30.50
C MET A 323 -36.04 30.37 30.61
N ILE A 324 -35.41 30.07 31.75
CA ILE A 324 -33.98 30.33 31.98
C ILE A 324 -33.10 29.33 31.21
N ALA A 325 -31.84 29.71 30.98
CA ALA A 325 -30.80 28.82 30.46
C ALA A 325 -30.32 27.86 31.55
N TRP A 326 -30.37 26.55 31.30
CA TRP A 326 -29.97 25.54 32.28
C TRP A 326 -28.49 25.14 32.20
N GLU A 327 -27.76 25.57 31.16
CA GLU A 327 -26.33 25.24 30.98
C GLU A 327 -25.42 25.69 32.14
N SER A 328 -25.86 26.67 32.93
CA SER A 328 -25.13 27.15 34.11
C SER A 328 -25.39 26.31 35.38
N GLN A 329 -26.42 25.47 35.39
CA GLN A 329 -26.88 24.73 36.57
C GLN A 329 -26.88 23.20 36.36
N LEU A 330 -27.06 22.75 35.13
CA LEU A 330 -27.08 21.34 34.75
C LEU A 330 -25.89 21.03 33.85
N ASN A 331 -25.21 19.93 34.14
CA ASN A 331 -24.18 19.42 33.24
C ASN A 331 -24.81 18.77 31.98
N PRO A 332 -24.03 18.54 30.90
CA PRO A 332 -24.52 17.92 29.68
C PRO A 332 -25.30 16.61 29.85
N THR A 333 -24.85 15.73 30.73
CA THR A 333 -25.51 14.46 31.01
C THR A 333 -26.87 14.67 31.67
N GLN A 334 -26.95 15.58 32.65
CA GLN A 334 -28.21 15.95 33.31
C GLN A 334 -29.21 16.59 32.33
N MET A 335 -28.72 17.43 31.42
CA MET A 335 -29.54 18.02 30.36
C MET A 335 -30.06 16.94 29.39
N ALA A 336 -29.24 15.95 29.03
CA ALA A 336 -29.66 14.82 28.20
C ALA A 336 -30.69 13.93 28.90
N GLN A 337 -30.52 13.67 30.21
CA GLN A 337 -31.46 12.89 31.02
C GLN A 337 -32.83 13.59 31.14
N VAL A 338 -32.86 14.88 31.48
CA VAL A 338 -34.13 15.62 31.59
C VAL A 338 -34.81 15.80 30.23
N SER A 339 -34.03 16.02 29.16
CA SER A 339 -34.56 16.12 27.79
C SER A 339 -35.14 14.79 27.32
N SER A 340 -34.50 13.66 27.67
CA SER A 340 -35.02 12.31 27.37
C SER A 340 -36.31 12.06 28.15
N PHE A 341 -36.37 12.44 29.42
CA PHE A 341 -37.62 12.35 30.17
C PHE A 341 -38.74 13.19 29.55
N ILE A 342 -38.46 14.43 29.14
CA ILE A 342 -39.44 15.28 28.45
C ILE A 342 -39.92 14.62 27.15
N HIS A 343 -39.01 14.09 26.34
CA HIS A 343 -39.37 13.37 25.11
C HIS A 343 -40.27 12.16 25.40
N SER A 344 -40.06 11.46 26.52
CA SER A 344 -40.89 10.33 26.94
C SER A 344 -42.31 10.71 27.40
N LEU A 345 -42.58 12.01 27.65
CA LEU A 345 -43.91 12.50 27.99
C LEU A 345 -44.80 12.70 26.77
N SER A 346 -44.22 12.81 25.57
CA SER A 346 -44.96 12.94 24.31
C SER A 346 -45.93 11.76 24.12
N GLY A 347 -47.20 12.05 23.87
CA GLY A 347 -48.27 11.06 23.74
C GLY A 347 -48.92 10.62 25.06
N THR A 348 -48.48 11.15 26.21
CA THR A 348 -49.16 10.91 27.49
C THR A 348 -50.37 11.83 27.69
N VAL A 349 -51.34 11.39 28.49
CA VAL A 349 -52.58 12.15 28.76
C VAL A 349 -52.50 12.79 30.15
N PRO A 350 -52.21 14.11 30.24
CA PRO A 350 -52.18 14.83 31.51
C PRO A 350 -53.59 15.06 32.05
N ALA A 351 -53.70 15.35 33.36
CA ALA A 351 -55.01 15.49 34.01
C ALA A 351 -55.76 16.76 33.59
N SER A 352 -55.01 17.81 33.23
CA SER A 352 -55.55 19.09 32.76
C SER A 352 -54.60 19.71 31.73
N PRO A 353 -54.58 19.23 30.47
CA PRO A 353 -53.71 19.76 29.43
C PRO A 353 -54.02 21.23 29.14
N LYS A 354 -52.96 22.02 28.97
CA LYS A 354 -53.04 23.34 28.37
C LYS A 354 -53.29 23.20 26.87
N GLU A 355 -53.97 24.19 26.29
CA GLU A 355 -54.21 24.25 24.85
C GLU A 355 -52.89 24.14 24.04
N PRO A 356 -52.89 23.43 22.90
CA PRO A 356 -51.69 23.23 22.10
C PRO A 356 -51.03 24.54 21.65
N GLN A 357 -49.70 24.58 21.67
CA GLN A 357 -48.93 25.79 21.32
C GLN A 357 -47.81 25.46 20.34
N GLY A 358 -47.80 26.13 19.19
CA GLY A 358 -46.79 25.94 18.16
C GLY A 358 -47.32 25.15 16.96
N GLU A 359 -46.41 24.49 16.24
CA GLU A 359 -46.73 23.72 15.04
C GLU A 359 -46.59 22.23 15.33
N VAL A 360 -47.33 21.39 14.59
CA VAL A 360 -47.18 19.93 14.69
C VAL A 360 -45.76 19.59 14.27
N TRP A 361 -44.97 19.08 15.20
CA TRP A 361 -43.60 18.70 14.90
C TRP A 361 -43.58 17.32 14.26
N ARG A 362 -42.94 17.25 13.10
CA ARG A 362 -42.65 16.03 12.38
C ARG A 362 -41.14 15.94 12.18
N PRO A 363 -40.52 14.77 12.37
CA PRO A 363 -39.11 14.62 12.04
C PRO A 363 -38.90 14.92 10.56
N GLU A 364 -37.82 15.63 10.20
CA GLU A 364 -37.53 16.12 8.84
C GLU A 364 -37.53 15.03 7.74
N ASN A 365 -37.55 13.74 8.09
CA ASN A 365 -37.66 12.61 7.18
C ASN A 365 -39.05 11.93 7.12
N SER A 366 -40.10 12.53 7.70
CA SER A 366 -41.45 11.94 7.74
C SER A 366 -42.45 12.54 6.75
N ASP A 367 -42.06 13.57 6.01
CA ASP A 367 -42.92 14.21 5.00
C ASP A 367 -43.02 13.43 3.67
N GLU A 368 -42.35 12.28 3.53
CA GLU A 368 -42.56 11.35 2.40
C GLU A 368 -43.82 10.48 2.55
N ILE A 369 -44.51 10.49 3.69
CA ILE A 369 -45.76 9.75 3.86
C ILE A 369 -46.91 10.74 4.11
N ALA A 370 -47.38 11.34 3.02
CA ALA A 370 -48.65 12.06 3.00
C ALA A 370 -49.82 11.15 3.43
N PRO A 371 -50.83 11.68 4.14
CA PRO A 371 -51.93 10.90 4.72
C PRO A 371 -52.97 10.40 3.70
N ASP A 372 -52.66 10.43 2.40
CA ASP A 372 -53.61 10.12 1.32
C ASP A 372 -53.44 8.70 0.72
N SER A 373 -52.61 7.86 1.37
CA SER A 373 -52.40 6.47 0.92
C SER A 373 -53.40 5.45 1.50
N LEU A 374 -54.36 5.87 2.33
CA LEU A 374 -55.35 4.98 2.95
C LEU A 374 -56.70 4.87 2.24
N ILE A 375 -56.88 5.42 1.04
CA ILE A 375 -58.04 5.11 0.20
C ILE A 375 -57.61 4.89 -1.25
N LYS A 376 -57.11 3.69 -1.54
CA LYS A 376 -57.34 3.06 -2.84
C LYS A 376 -58.03 1.74 -2.58
N GLU A 377 -59.34 1.73 -2.77
CA GLU A 377 -60.05 0.49 -3.11
C GLU A 377 -59.41 -0.04 -4.39
N GLU A 378 -58.58 -1.08 -4.28
CA GLU A 378 -58.21 -1.90 -5.43
C GLU A 378 -59.09 -3.15 -5.48
N PRO A 379 -59.53 -3.58 -6.70
CA PRO A 379 -60.51 -4.64 -6.85
C PRO A 379 -59.88 -6.00 -6.57
N ILE A 380 -60.64 -6.84 -5.86
CA ILE A 380 -60.31 -8.24 -5.58
C ILE A 380 -60.15 -9.00 -6.91
N THR A 381 -58.93 -9.48 -7.20
CA THR A 381 -58.72 -10.60 -8.13
C THR A 381 -58.42 -11.88 -7.33
N PRO A 382 -58.98 -13.05 -7.71
CA PRO A 382 -58.96 -14.23 -6.85
C PRO A 382 -57.59 -14.94 -6.90
N ALA A 383 -57.22 -15.50 -5.75
CA ALA A 383 -55.98 -16.24 -5.52
C ALA A 383 -55.85 -17.49 -6.43
N PRO A 384 -54.62 -17.85 -6.87
CA PRO A 384 -54.39 -19.10 -7.58
C PRO A 384 -54.49 -20.30 -6.63
N GLU A 385 -55.14 -21.34 -7.15
CA GLU A 385 -55.54 -22.57 -6.48
C GLU A 385 -54.31 -23.44 -6.13
N VAL A 386 -54.25 -23.88 -4.87
CA VAL A 386 -53.22 -24.80 -4.35
C VAL A 386 -53.58 -26.22 -4.77
N GLU A 387 -52.87 -26.76 -5.76
CA GLU A 387 -53.00 -28.16 -6.14
C GLU A 387 -52.30 -29.05 -5.09
N LYS A 388 -53.11 -29.90 -4.44
CA LYS A 388 -52.67 -30.92 -3.48
C LYS A 388 -52.38 -32.22 -4.23
N GLU A 389 -51.14 -32.69 -4.21
CA GLU A 389 -50.85 -34.10 -4.52
C GLU A 389 -50.77 -34.92 -3.23
N GLU A 390 -51.58 -35.98 -3.17
CA GLU A 390 -51.48 -37.10 -2.23
C GLU A 390 -51.74 -38.42 -3.03
N PRO A 391 -51.43 -39.62 -2.51
CA PRO A 391 -50.27 -40.36 -3.00
C PRO A 391 -50.62 -41.75 -3.60
N ASP A 392 -49.62 -42.27 -4.31
CA ASP A 392 -49.27 -43.68 -4.46
C ASP A 392 -50.18 -44.64 -5.27
N LYS A 393 -49.60 -45.28 -6.30
CA LYS A 393 -49.65 -46.73 -6.53
C LYS A 393 -48.86 -47.18 -7.77
N ALA A 394 -47.93 -48.09 -7.52
CA ALA A 394 -47.24 -48.94 -8.49
C ALA A 394 -48.19 -49.72 -9.42
N THR A 395 -47.78 -49.99 -10.67
CA THR A 395 -47.50 -51.36 -11.18
C THR A 395 -47.14 -51.40 -12.67
N ALA A 396 -46.36 -52.43 -13.01
CA ALA A 396 -45.77 -52.80 -14.29
C ALA A 396 -46.73 -53.12 -15.45
N ALA A 397 -46.25 -52.95 -16.69
CA ALA A 397 -46.37 -53.93 -17.81
C ALA A 397 -45.67 -53.39 -19.09
N VAL A 398 -44.57 -53.99 -19.54
CA VAL A 398 -44.49 -54.88 -20.73
C VAL A 398 -44.91 -54.22 -22.07
N LYS A 399 -43.94 -53.85 -22.91
CA LYS A 399 -43.61 -54.56 -24.16
C LYS A 399 -42.30 -54.06 -24.77
#